data_AF-A0A1D7TKW7-F1
#
_entry.id   AF-A0A1D7TKW7-F1
#
_cell.length_a   1.000
_cell.length_b   1.000
_cell.length_c   1.000
_cell.angle_alpha   90.00
_cell.angle_beta   90.00
_cell.angle_gamma   90.00
#
_symmetry.space_group_name_H-M   'P 1'
#
loop_
_entity.id
_entity.type
_entity.pdbx_description
1 polymer ?
#
loop_
_entity_poly.entity_id
_entity_poly.type
_entity_poly.pdbx_seq_one_letter_code
_entity_poly.pdbx_strand_id
1 'polypeptide(L)'
;MSELTIRRRPKLFTIWLWMNIIFSVIGGIVYFIYPQLIMLTNPKFSITSSYLYGVMCILSLYFTILILRWKRSGFFGSMALLIVGTGLNLYYVEFQAALVGIILEMITVAYLFLGGSKRLWNYFE
;
A
#
# COMPACT_ATOMS: atom_id res chain seq x y z
N MET A 1 -5.83 30.04 23.75
CA MET A 1 -6.67 29.25 22.81
C MET A 1 -5.77 28.87 21.65
N SER A 2 -5.19 27.66 21.70
CA SER A 2 -4.31 27.18 20.62
C SER A 2 -5.12 27.04 19.36
N GLU A 3 -4.69 27.70 18.29
CA GLU A 3 -5.25 27.50 16.95
C GLU A 3 -5.28 26.00 16.66
N LEU A 4 -6.47 25.43 16.62
CA LEU A 4 -6.73 24.15 15.95
C LEU A 4 -6.46 24.41 14.47
N THR A 5 -5.19 24.45 14.07
CA THR A 5 -4.80 24.38 12.66
C THR A 5 -5.37 23.07 12.14
N ILE A 6 -6.53 23.17 11.49
CA ILE A 6 -7.21 22.04 10.85
C ILE A 6 -6.19 21.46 9.87
N ARG A 7 -5.66 20.28 10.19
CA ARG A 7 -4.70 19.55 9.36
C ARG A 7 -5.38 19.21 8.02
N ARG A 8 -5.28 20.10 7.03
CA ARG A 8 -5.90 19.89 5.71
C ARG A 8 -5.03 18.96 4.88
N ARG A 9 -5.48 17.70 4.71
CA ARG A 9 -4.89 16.77 3.74
C ARG A 9 -5.21 17.22 2.31
N PRO A 10 -4.25 17.16 1.37
CA PRO A 10 -4.55 17.34 -0.05
C PRO A 10 -5.63 16.34 -0.50
N LYS A 11 -6.67 16.83 -1.21
CA LYS A 11 -7.78 15.99 -1.68
C LYS A 11 -7.28 14.80 -2.51
N LEU A 12 -6.29 15.03 -3.39
CA LEU A 12 -5.69 14.00 -4.23
C LEU A 12 -5.02 12.88 -3.41
N PHE A 13 -4.31 13.24 -2.32
CA PHE A 13 -3.69 12.23 -1.45
C PHE A 13 -4.74 11.42 -0.69
N THR A 14 -5.84 12.04 -0.27
CA THR A 14 -6.96 11.29 0.33
C THR A 14 -7.60 10.32 -0.66
N ILE A 15 -7.84 10.76 -1.90
CA ILE A 15 -8.39 9.91 -2.98
C ILE A 15 -7.45 8.73 -3.25
N TRP A 16 -6.14 9.00 -3.33
CA TRP A 16 -5.11 7.97 -3.51
C TRP A 16 -5.17 6.89 -2.44
N LEU A 17 -5.23 7.27 -1.16
CA LEU A 17 -5.32 6.31 -0.06
C LEU A 17 -6.62 5.50 -0.11
N TRP A 18 -7.74 6.11 -0.52
CA TRP A 18 -8.99 5.39 -0.72
C TRP A 18 -8.91 4.38 -1.87
N MET A 19 -8.24 4.71 -2.97
CA MET A 19 -7.98 3.74 -4.04
C MET A 19 -7.14 2.57 -3.53
N ASN A 20 -6.09 2.82 -2.75
CA ASN A 20 -5.29 1.75 -2.14
C ASN A 20 -6.12 0.85 -1.22
N ILE A 21 -7.06 1.40 -0.46
CA ILE A 21 -8.01 0.61 0.35
C ILE A 21 -8.84 -0.30 -0.55
N ILE A 22 -9.45 0.25 -1.61
CA ILE A 22 -10.30 -0.50 -2.53
C ILE A 22 -9.51 -1.65 -3.19
N PHE A 23 -8.32 -1.36 -3.72
CA PHE A 23 -7.48 -2.38 -4.35
C PHE A 23 -6.99 -3.43 -3.35
N SER A 24 -6.67 -3.04 -2.12
CA SER A 24 -6.26 -3.99 -1.07
C SER A 24 -7.42 -4.91 -0.68
N VAL A 25 -8.65 -4.40 -0.58
CA VAL A 25 -9.84 -5.21 -0.29
C VAL A 25 -10.12 -6.17 -1.45
N ILE A 26 -10.16 -5.68 -2.69
CA ILE A 26 -10.40 -6.51 -3.88
C ILE A 26 -9.30 -7.58 -3.99
N GLY A 27 -8.03 -7.18 -3.87
CA GLY A 27 -6.90 -8.10 -3.90
C GLY A 27 -7.01 -9.18 -2.82
N GLY A 28 -7.26 -8.79 -1.57
CA GLY A 28 -7.45 -9.74 -0.48
C GLY A 28 -8.55 -10.76 -0.77
N ILE A 29 -9.71 -10.32 -1.26
CA ILE A 29 -10.82 -11.19 -1.65
C ILE A 29 -10.38 -12.17 -2.75
N VAL A 30 -9.74 -11.67 -3.81
CA VAL A 30 -9.30 -12.51 -4.95
C VAL A 30 -8.29 -13.55 -4.50
N TYR A 31 -7.29 -13.17 -3.71
CA TYR A 31 -6.24 -14.07 -3.22
C TYR A 31 -6.76 -15.13 -2.23
N PHE A 32 -7.76 -14.82 -1.39
CA PHE A 32 -8.30 -15.77 -0.42
C PHE A 32 -9.41 -16.66 -0.98
N ILE A 33 -10.35 -16.09 -1.75
CA ILE A 33 -11.53 -16.81 -2.22
C ILE A 33 -11.24 -17.57 -3.52
N TYR A 34 -10.42 -17.00 -4.40
CA TYR A 34 -10.17 -17.56 -5.73
C TYR A 34 -8.68 -17.81 -6.03
N PRO A 35 -7.92 -18.49 -5.14
CA PRO A 35 -6.49 -18.72 -5.37
C PRO A 35 -6.22 -19.53 -6.65
N GLN A 36 -7.16 -20.40 -7.05
CA GLN A 36 -7.06 -21.23 -8.25
C GLN A 36 -7.04 -20.39 -9.54
N LEU A 37 -7.82 -19.30 -9.61
CA LEU A 37 -7.82 -18.40 -10.77
C LEU A 37 -6.45 -17.73 -10.97
N ILE A 38 -5.77 -17.42 -9.87
CA ILE A 38 -4.43 -16.82 -9.89
C ILE A 38 -3.40 -17.83 -10.35
N MET A 39 -3.51 -19.08 -9.90
CA MET A 39 -2.61 -20.17 -10.34
C MET A 39 -2.78 -20.50 -11.83
N LEU A 40 -4.02 -20.42 -12.36
CA LEU A 40 -4.28 -20.61 -13.79
C LEU A 40 -3.60 -19.55 -14.64
N THR A 41 -3.51 -18.32 -14.15
CA THR A 41 -2.88 -17.21 -14.87
C THR A 41 -1.37 -17.11 -14.61
N ASN A 42 -0.89 -17.65 -13.49
CA ASN A 42 0.50 -17.62 -13.07
C ASN A 42 0.93 -19.01 -12.59
N PRO A 43 1.45 -19.90 -13.45
CA PRO A 43 1.75 -21.29 -13.08
C PRO A 43 2.86 -21.42 -12.03
N LYS A 44 3.65 -20.37 -11.77
CA LYS A 44 4.63 -20.30 -10.68
C LYS A 44 3.99 -20.04 -9.30
N PHE A 45 2.73 -19.60 -9.26
CA PHE A 45 2.00 -19.40 -8.02
C PHE A 45 1.52 -20.73 -7.46
N SER A 46 1.75 -20.92 -6.17
CA SER A 46 1.15 -21.97 -5.35
C SER A 46 -0.06 -21.41 -4.58
N ILE A 47 -0.90 -22.29 -4.03
CA ILE A 47 -1.97 -21.88 -3.11
C ILE A 47 -1.39 -21.10 -1.93
N THR A 48 -0.25 -21.55 -1.39
CA THR A 48 0.44 -20.89 -0.28
C THR A 48 0.88 -19.48 -0.64
N SER A 49 1.46 -19.26 -1.82
CA SER A 49 1.85 -17.92 -2.26
C SER A 49 0.63 -17.04 -2.52
N SER A 50 -0.48 -17.58 -3.04
CA SER A 50 -1.73 -16.82 -3.16
C SER A 50 -2.21 -16.31 -1.80
N TYR A 51 -2.23 -17.15 -0.76
CA TYR A 51 -2.60 -16.72 0.58
C TYR A 51 -1.61 -15.72 1.19
N LEU A 52 -0.30 -15.88 0.93
CA LEU A 52 0.70 -14.91 1.35
C LEU A 52 0.39 -13.52 0.78
N TYR A 53 0.09 -13.42 -0.51
CA TYR A 53 -0.33 -12.15 -1.14
C TYR A 53 -1.66 -11.63 -0.57
N GLY A 54 -2.60 -12.51 -0.24
CA GLY A 54 -3.82 -12.15 0.48
C GLY A 54 -3.55 -11.51 1.84
N VAL A 55 -2.63 -12.07 2.63
CA VAL A 55 -2.18 -11.49 3.90
C VAL A 55 -1.52 -10.13 3.66
N MET A 56 -0.70 -9.99 2.63
CA MET A 56 -0.09 -8.71 2.27
C MET A 56 -1.14 -7.65 1.92
N CYS A 57 -2.21 -8.01 1.24
CA CYS A 57 -3.34 -7.11 0.99
C CYS A 57 -4.00 -6.63 2.30
N ILE A 58 -4.18 -7.52 3.28
CA ILE A 58 -4.71 -7.14 4.61
C ILE A 58 -3.75 -6.19 5.34
N LEU A 59 -2.45 -6.47 5.32
CA LEU A 59 -1.44 -5.60 5.93
C LEU A 59 -1.38 -4.23 5.23
N SER A 60 -1.47 -4.21 3.89
CA SER A 60 -1.55 -2.98 3.09
C SER A 60 -2.74 -2.14 3.51
N LEU A 61 -3.91 -2.76 3.65
CA LEU A 61 -5.13 -2.11 4.13
C LEU A 61 -4.92 -1.50 5.52
N TYR A 62 -4.38 -2.29 6.47
CA TYR A 62 -4.11 -1.83 7.83
C TYR A 62 -3.16 -0.62 7.86
N PHE A 63 -2.03 -0.69 7.15
CA PHE A 63 -1.06 0.41 7.09
C PHE A 63 -1.62 1.64 6.37
N THR A 64 -2.42 1.45 5.31
CA THR A 64 -3.11 2.56 4.63
C THR A 64 -4.09 3.26 5.56
N ILE A 65 -4.83 2.52 6.40
CA ILE A 65 -5.70 3.09 7.43
C ILE A 65 -4.89 3.85 8.48
N LEU A 66 -3.73 3.33 8.90
CA LEU A 66 -2.84 4.06 9.82
C LEU A 66 -2.29 5.36 9.22
N ILE A 67 -1.95 5.35 7.92
CA ILE A 67 -1.57 6.55 7.18
C ILE A 67 -2.74 7.54 7.14
N LEU A 68 -3.97 7.06 6.89
CA LEU A 68 -5.17 7.90 6.97
C LEU A 68 -5.35 8.53 8.35
N ARG A 69 -4.97 7.85 9.43
CA ARG A 69 -4.99 8.32 10.81
C ARG A 69 -3.73 9.09 11.23
N TRP A 70 -2.84 9.43 10.30
CA TRP A 70 -1.59 10.18 10.56
C TRP A 70 -0.63 9.49 11.53
N LYS A 71 -0.59 8.15 11.55
CA LYS A 71 0.34 7.39 12.41
C LYS A 71 1.60 6.98 11.64
N ARG A 72 2.79 7.31 12.17
CA ARG A 72 4.07 7.06 11.49
C ARG A 72 4.30 5.57 11.21
N SER A 73 3.83 4.72 12.12
CA SER A 73 3.86 3.26 11.95
C SER A 73 3.18 2.79 10.68
N GLY A 74 2.15 3.50 10.19
CA GLY A 74 1.50 3.19 8.92
C GLY A 74 2.45 3.36 7.73
N PHE A 75 3.21 4.45 7.69
CA PHE A 75 4.17 4.71 6.62
C PHE A 75 5.35 3.72 6.64
N PHE A 76 5.95 3.49 7.82
CA PHE A 76 7.05 2.53 7.91
C PHE A 76 6.58 1.10 7.62
N GLY A 77 5.36 0.76 8.02
CA GLY A 77 4.73 -0.51 7.68
C GLY A 77 4.48 -0.66 6.18
N SER A 78 3.97 0.36 5.49
CA SER A 78 3.77 0.32 4.04
C SER A 78 5.10 0.18 3.28
N MET A 79 6.15 0.85 3.75
CA MET A 79 7.51 0.71 3.21
C MET A 79 8.08 -0.70 3.37
N ALA A 80 7.97 -1.28 4.57
CA ALA A 80 8.41 -2.66 4.79
C ALA A 80 7.63 -3.63 3.90
N LEU A 81 6.31 -3.41 3.78
CA LEU A 81 5.46 -4.23 2.93
C LEU A 81 5.81 -4.09 1.44
N LEU A 82 6.19 -2.89 0.98
CA LEU A 82 6.69 -2.67 -0.38
C LEU A 82 7.94 -3.52 -0.62
N ILE A 83 8.94 -3.44 0.25
CA ILE A 83 10.21 -4.17 0.07
C ILE A 83 9.95 -5.67 -0.05
N VAL A 84 9.13 -6.22 0.85
CA VAL A 84 8.74 -7.64 0.81
C VAL A 84 7.97 -7.95 -0.47
N GLY A 85 7.03 -7.10 -0.87
CA GLY A 85 6.16 -7.32 -2.03
C GLY A 85 6.92 -7.24 -3.34
N THR A 86 7.86 -6.32 -3.46
CA THR A 86 8.82 -6.24 -4.56
C THR A 86 9.66 -7.51 -4.64
N GLY A 87 10.19 -7.99 -3.52
CA GLY A 87 10.96 -9.25 -3.49
C GLY A 87 10.14 -10.44 -3.98
N LEU A 88 8.89 -10.56 -3.53
CA LEU A 88 7.98 -11.63 -3.97
C LEU A 88 7.60 -11.49 -5.45
N ASN A 89 7.31 -10.27 -5.93
CA ASN A 89 6.96 -10.04 -7.33
C ASN A 89 8.12 -10.36 -8.28
N LEU A 90 9.36 -10.04 -7.89
CA LEU A 90 10.55 -10.42 -8.66
C LEU A 90 10.74 -11.94 -8.74
N TYR A 91 10.34 -12.67 -7.70
CA TYR A 91 10.48 -14.12 -7.64
C TYR A 91 9.35 -14.86 -8.40
N TYR A 92 8.09 -14.46 -8.18
CA TYR A 92 6.93 -15.23 -8.63
C TYR A 92 6.30 -14.73 -9.93
N VAL A 93 6.27 -13.42 -10.14
CA VAL A 93 5.57 -12.82 -11.27
C VAL A 93 6.63 -12.44 -12.30
N GLU A 94 6.95 -11.16 -12.42
CA GLU A 94 7.91 -10.59 -13.35
C GLU A 94 8.37 -9.23 -12.84
N PHE A 95 9.48 -8.75 -13.39
CA PHE A 95 10.06 -7.44 -13.09
C PHE A 95 9.06 -6.28 -13.27
N GLN A 96 8.15 -6.39 -14.25
CA GLN A 96 7.16 -5.34 -14.54
C GLN A 96 6.17 -5.14 -13.36
N ALA A 97 5.68 -6.21 -12.75
CA ALA A 97 4.78 -6.12 -11.60
C ALA A 97 5.48 -5.52 -10.36
N ALA A 98 6.77 -5.85 -10.18
CA ALA A 98 7.60 -5.25 -9.14
C ALA A 98 7.77 -3.73 -9.34
N LEU A 99 7.98 -3.28 -10.58
CA LEU A 99 8.09 -1.85 -10.91
C LEU A 99 6.79 -1.08 -10.60
N VAL A 100 5.63 -1.65 -10.93
CA VAL A 100 4.34 -1.01 -10.65
C VAL A 100 4.20 -0.74 -9.15
N GLY A 101 4.47 -1.75 -8.30
CA GLY A 101 4.44 -1.57 -6.84
C GLY A 101 5.35 -0.44 -6.36
N ILE A 102 6.58 -0.38 -6.87
CA ILE A 102 7.56 0.67 -6.52
C ILE A 102 7.05 2.05 -6.92
N ILE A 103 6.53 2.21 -8.14
CA ILE A 103 6.02 3.50 -8.64
C ILE A 103 4.85 3.99 -7.76
N LEU A 104 3.93 3.09 -7.41
CA LEU A 104 2.78 3.43 -6.56
C LEU A 104 3.25 3.94 -5.18
N GLU A 105 4.26 3.30 -4.58
CA GLU A 105 4.75 3.74 -3.28
C GLU A 105 5.62 5.01 -3.37
N MET A 106 6.33 5.22 -4.48
CA MET A 106 7.01 6.50 -4.73
C MET A 106 6.04 7.67 -4.81
N ILE A 107 4.83 7.47 -5.32
CA ILE A 107 3.77 8.50 -5.28
C ILE A 107 3.40 8.84 -3.83
N THR A 108 3.27 7.83 -2.97
CA THR A 108 3.02 8.02 -1.52
C THR A 108 4.15 8.82 -0.88
N VAL A 109 5.42 8.49 -1.16
CA VAL A 109 6.59 9.25 -0.68
C VAL A 109 6.60 10.69 -1.19
N ALA A 110 6.31 10.89 -2.48
CA ALA A 110 6.26 12.20 -3.09
C ALA A 110 5.23 13.10 -2.37
N TYR A 111 4.02 12.59 -2.13
CA TYR A 111 3.01 13.34 -1.38
C TYR A 111 3.42 13.64 0.06
N LEU A 112 4.13 12.71 0.71
CA LEU A 112 4.54 12.86 2.11
C LEU A 112 5.70 13.86 2.31
N PHE A 113 6.65 13.88 1.39
CA PHE A 113 7.93 14.58 1.56
C PHE A 113 8.18 15.75 0.60
N LEU A 114 7.55 15.81 -0.58
CA LEU A 114 7.81 16.86 -1.59
C LEU A 114 6.95 18.14 -1.45
N GLY A 115 6.47 18.45 -0.24
CA GLY A 115 5.51 19.53 0.03
C GLY A 115 6.04 20.87 0.59
N GLY A 116 7.35 21.18 0.49
CA GLY A 116 7.91 22.44 1.02
C GLY A 116 7.69 22.62 2.54
N SER A 117 7.22 23.79 3.00
CA SER A 117 6.94 24.07 4.41
C SER A 117 5.68 23.39 4.98
N LYS A 118 4.88 22.74 4.13
CA LYS A 118 3.63 22.03 4.48
C LYS A 118 3.76 20.51 4.28
N ARG A 119 4.95 19.95 4.52
CA ARG A 119 5.19 18.50 4.42
C ARG A 119 4.17 17.74 5.26
N LEU A 120 3.48 16.80 4.61
CA LEU A 120 2.49 15.97 5.28
C LEU A 120 3.12 15.17 6.42
N TRP A 121 4.41 14.82 6.29
CA TRP A 121 5.23 14.19 7.32
C TRP A 121 5.18 14.88 8.68
N ASN A 122 5.18 16.22 8.73
CA ASN A 122 5.22 16.97 9.99
C ASN A 122 3.91 16.82 10.80
N TYR A 123 2.84 16.33 10.16
CA TYR A 123 1.56 16.06 10.80
C TYR A 123 1.41 14.64 11.34
N PHE A 124 2.42 13.78 11.13
CA PHE A 124 2.42 12.44 11.68
C PHE A 124 2.88 12.43 13.13
N GLU A 125 2.06 11.80 13.98
CA GLU A 125 2.34 11.49 15.39
C GLU A 125 3.12 10.17 15.51
#